data_AF-A0A1Z8TT82-F1
#
_entry.id   AF-A0A1Z8TT82-F1
#
_cell.length_a   1.000
_cell.length_b   1.000
_cell.length_c   1.000
_cell.angle_alpha   90.00
_cell.angle_beta   90.00
_cell.angle_gamma   90.00
#
_symmetry.space_group_name_H-M   'P 1'
#
loop_
_entity.id
_entity.type
_entity.pdbx_description
1 polymer ?
#
loop_
_entity_poly.entity_id
_entity_poly.type
_entity_poly.pdbx_seq_one_letter_code
_entity_poly.pdbx_strand_id
1 'polypeptide(L)'
;MPRLPVLCWEKLKKSLIKDCSIAGVGIAIALSPSSGKALDARESLRDYRDAIERAEANSNAFSINLSELYMGLGQALISDENYPDAQRALKRGMQIERVNFGLNSISQTPYLFLLADLDTIAGDLESAQKAMDSVYQLGKNNYGALDPRMLGTLDKILNWYIIHYKANPGRSGLNYIAGADLVSQRISRLIEQSIPKEDPKAPIYYQKLAAVQYLVATYVDQNGLPTETTFEITTNSSAQTTSRSAAGLTYYRRGKAALISRVESLSNQPVADLLGKVDAIAQLADWYLIFGQSHAAIKAYSLAFQTLLDESVTEDVQSLFFSKPKKIEFILPESSRRKSHEVLEVSALITKRGRVRDIEFIDPPEDLSEEEMRSIRRSIKKSRYRPRLNGGNPEEATHKIFLARSDIEN
;
A
#
# COMPACT_ATOMS: atom_id res chain seq x y z
N MET A 1 -42.94 35.12 -10.90
CA MET A 1 -41.62 35.21 -10.24
C MET A 1 -41.82 35.37 -8.74
N PRO A 2 -41.37 34.39 -7.95
CA PRO A 2 -40.58 34.69 -6.76
C PRO A 2 -39.30 33.84 -6.72
N ARG A 3 -38.29 34.38 -6.01
CA ARG A 3 -36.89 33.92 -5.97
C ARG A 3 -36.73 32.62 -5.18
N LEU A 4 -36.01 31.66 -5.75
CA LEU A 4 -35.48 30.46 -5.09
C LEU A 4 -34.41 30.87 -4.05
N PRO A 5 -34.37 30.24 -2.86
CA PRO A 5 -33.25 30.40 -1.95
C PRO A 5 -32.08 29.52 -2.42
N VAL A 6 -30.95 30.17 -2.66
CA VAL A 6 -29.65 29.56 -2.94
C VAL A 6 -29.21 28.81 -1.68
N LEU A 7 -29.36 27.49 -1.66
CA LEU A 7 -28.80 26.63 -0.62
C LEU A 7 -27.31 26.39 -0.92
N CYS A 8 -26.50 26.76 0.06
CA CYS A 8 -25.05 26.90 0.02
C CYS A 8 -24.33 25.54 -0.21
N TRP A 9 -23.87 25.32 -1.44
CA TRP A 9 -23.07 24.18 -1.90
C TRP A 9 -21.67 24.07 -1.26
N GLU A 10 -21.19 25.10 -0.55
CA GLU A 10 -19.82 25.15 -0.03
C GLU A 10 -19.58 24.34 1.24
N LYS A 11 -20.63 24.00 2.01
CA LYS A 11 -20.47 23.18 3.23
C LYS A 11 -20.25 21.69 2.94
N LEU A 12 -20.79 21.17 1.82
CA LEU A 12 -20.61 19.76 1.43
C LEU A 12 -19.21 19.48 0.84
N LYS A 13 -18.63 20.45 0.10
CA LYS A 13 -17.28 20.26 -0.49
C LYS A 13 -16.16 20.17 0.55
N LYS A 14 -16.28 20.82 1.70
CA LYS A 14 -15.21 20.84 2.72
C LYS A 14 -15.07 19.53 3.51
N SER A 15 -16.06 18.62 3.47
CA SER A 15 -15.93 17.29 4.11
C SER A 15 -15.44 16.20 3.15
N LEU A 16 -15.27 16.50 1.86
CA LEU A 16 -15.14 15.53 0.78
C LEU A 16 -13.69 15.26 0.32
N ILE A 17 -12.69 15.68 1.09
CA ILE A 17 -11.28 15.35 0.83
C ILE A 17 -10.63 14.87 2.13
N LYS A 18 -10.91 13.64 2.53
CA LYS A 18 -10.01 12.81 3.34
C LYS A 18 -10.20 11.36 2.92
N ASP A 19 -9.10 10.75 2.50
CA ASP A 19 -8.98 9.33 2.17
C ASP A 19 -9.59 8.47 3.27
N CYS A 20 -10.79 7.92 3.04
CA CYS A 20 -11.42 7.00 3.97
C CYS A 20 -11.13 5.57 3.51
N SER A 21 -9.91 5.14 3.80
CA SER A 21 -9.57 3.72 3.87
C SER A 21 -10.02 3.21 5.24
N ILE A 22 -11.05 2.35 5.29
CA ILE A 22 -11.67 1.82 6.53
C ILE A 22 -10.82 0.67 7.13
N ALA A 23 -9.50 0.79 7.10
CA ALA A 23 -8.60 -0.13 7.77
C ALA A 23 -8.16 0.47 9.10
N GLY A 24 -8.92 0.20 10.16
CA GLY A 24 -8.51 0.50 11.52
C GLY A 24 -9.67 0.72 12.48
N VAL A 25 -10.39 -0.33 12.85
CA VAL A 25 -11.15 -0.36 14.12
C VAL A 25 -11.00 -1.74 14.74
N GLY A 26 -10.35 -1.79 15.91
CA GLY A 26 -10.21 -2.99 16.72
C GLY A 26 -9.56 -2.71 18.08
N ILE A 27 -10.40 -2.35 19.08
CA ILE A 27 -10.35 -2.64 20.54
C ILE A 27 -9.10 -2.11 21.32
N ALA A 28 -9.13 -1.25 22.35
CA ALA A 28 -10.01 -1.17 23.52
C ALA A 28 -9.85 0.16 24.34
N ILE A 29 -10.77 0.31 25.31
CA ILE A 29 -10.77 1.14 26.54
C ILE A 29 -11.44 2.52 26.46
N ALA A 30 -12.47 2.64 27.29
CA ALA A 30 -13.42 3.73 27.42
C ALA A 30 -12.78 5.04 27.91
N LEU A 31 -12.90 6.08 27.06
CA LEU A 31 -13.12 7.45 27.48
C LEU A 31 -14.20 8.01 26.54
N SER A 32 -15.32 8.46 27.11
CA SER A 32 -16.47 8.98 26.35
C SER A 32 -16.11 10.24 25.56
N PRO A 33 -16.36 10.24 24.24
CA PRO A 33 -17.08 11.36 23.63
C PRO A 33 -18.15 10.83 22.64
N SER A 34 -19.17 10.13 23.15
CA SER A 34 -20.14 9.41 22.28
C SER A 34 -21.37 10.23 21.87
N SER A 35 -21.72 11.30 22.58
CA SER A 35 -23.02 11.98 22.37
C SER A 35 -23.06 12.87 21.13
N GLY A 36 -21.97 13.59 20.80
CA GLY A 36 -21.94 14.54 19.68
C GLY A 36 -21.80 13.89 18.30
N LYS A 37 -20.92 12.89 18.18
CA LYS A 37 -20.71 12.15 16.92
C LYS A 37 -21.90 11.25 16.55
N ALA A 38 -22.55 10.65 17.54
CA ALA A 38 -23.74 9.83 17.31
C ALA A 38 -24.96 10.67 16.89
N LEU A 39 -25.08 11.91 17.38
CA LEU A 39 -26.10 12.84 16.90
C LEU A 39 -25.88 13.25 15.44
N ASP A 40 -24.63 13.59 15.08
CA ASP A 40 -24.22 13.99 13.72
C ASP A 40 -24.43 12.87 12.69
N ALA A 41 -24.12 11.61 13.05
CA ALA A 41 -24.36 10.44 12.20
C ALA A 41 -25.85 10.19 11.95
N ARG A 42 -26.70 10.30 12.99
CA ARG A 42 -28.16 10.10 12.86
C ARG A 42 -28.82 11.21 12.04
N GLU A 43 -28.37 12.44 12.19
CA GLU A 43 -28.85 13.58 11.39
C GLU A 43 -28.50 13.37 9.91
N SER A 44 -27.24 13.01 9.61
CA SER A 44 -26.80 12.67 8.25
C SER A 44 -27.61 11.52 7.62
N LEU A 45 -27.87 10.45 8.37
CA LEU A 45 -28.70 9.34 7.90
C LEU A 45 -30.14 9.77 7.58
N ARG A 46 -30.74 10.63 8.41
CA ARG A 46 -32.08 11.18 8.15
C ARG A 46 -32.06 12.06 6.89
N ASP A 47 -31.09 12.94 6.77
CA ASP A 47 -30.97 13.85 5.64
C ASP A 47 -30.84 13.12 4.29
N TYR A 48 -30.04 12.04 4.23
CA TYR A 48 -29.95 11.21 3.03
C TYR A 48 -31.27 10.50 2.72
N ARG A 49 -31.97 9.95 3.72
CA ARG A 49 -33.28 9.29 3.52
C ARG A 49 -34.32 10.29 3.00
N ASP A 50 -34.41 11.47 3.61
CA ASP A 50 -35.35 12.53 3.20
C ASP A 50 -35.01 13.07 1.80
N ALA A 51 -33.72 13.14 1.44
CA ALA A 51 -33.28 13.53 0.10
C ALA A 51 -33.64 12.46 -0.96
N ILE A 52 -33.46 11.18 -0.64
CA ILE A 52 -33.83 10.06 -1.52
C ILE A 52 -35.34 10.03 -1.71
N GLU A 53 -36.14 10.12 -0.65
CA GLU A 53 -37.60 10.11 -0.75
C GLU A 53 -38.11 11.27 -1.62
N ARG A 54 -37.58 12.48 -1.42
CA ARG A 54 -37.89 13.64 -2.27
C ARG A 54 -37.46 13.42 -3.72
N ALA A 55 -36.30 12.83 -3.95
CA ALA A 55 -35.82 12.57 -5.31
C ALA A 55 -36.66 11.49 -6.01
N GLU A 56 -37.03 10.41 -5.32
CA GLU A 56 -37.89 9.34 -5.85
C GLU A 56 -39.32 9.82 -6.11
N ALA A 57 -39.87 10.71 -5.27
CA ALA A 57 -41.19 11.29 -5.47
C ALA A 57 -41.28 12.25 -6.67
N ASN A 58 -40.17 12.93 -6.99
CA ASN A 58 -40.13 14.00 -8.00
C ASN A 58 -39.45 13.59 -9.32
N SER A 59 -38.89 12.38 -9.41
CA SER A 59 -38.14 11.93 -10.60
C SER A 59 -38.31 10.45 -10.88
N ASN A 60 -37.82 9.99 -12.04
CA ASN A 60 -37.82 8.57 -12.40
C ASN A 60 -36.99 7.76 -11.37
N ALA A 61 -37.38 6.50 -11.13
CA ALA A 61 -36.74 5.57 -10.19
C ALA A 61 -35.26 5.24 -10.49
N PHE A 62 -34.73 5.74 -11.60
CA PHE A 62 -33.34 5.64 -12.03
C PHE A 62 -32.72 7.01 -12.34
N SER A 63 -33.21 8.09 -11.72
CA SER A 63 -32.58 9.40 -11.80
C SER A 63 -31.10 9.32 -11.41
N ILE A 64 -30.20 9.92 -12.20
CA ILE A 64 -28.75 9.87 -11.97
C ILE A 64 -28.41 10.40 -10.57
N ASN A 65 -29.07 11.45 -10.11
CA ASN A 65 -28.81 12.02 -8.78
C ASN A 65 -29.09 11.03 -7.63
N LEU A 66 -29.95 10.03 -7.84
CA LEU A 66 -30.22 9.01 -6.83
C LEU A 66 -29.00 8.11 -6.59
N SER A 67 -28.14 7.87 -7.60
CA SER A 67 -26.97 7.01 -7.41
C SER A 67 -26.03 7.61 -6.35
N GLU A 68 -25.71 8.90 -6.46
CA GLU A 68 -24.88 9.62 -5.50
C GLU A 68 -25.52 9.68 -4.10
N LEU A 69 -26.85 9.89 -4.01
CA LEU A 69 -27.54 9.88 -2.72
C LEU A 69 -27.48 8.50 -2.05
N TYR A 70 -27.67 7.42 -2.80
CA TYR A 70 -27.51 6.06 -2.27
C TYR A 70 -26.06 5.72 -1.91
N MET A 71 -25.08 6.29 -2.61
CA MET A 71 -23.67 6.18 -2.22
C MET A 71 -23.42 6.83 -0.86
N GLY A 72 -23.86 8.07 -0.69
CA GLY A 72 -23.72 8.82 0.56
C GLY A 72 -24.44 8.13 1.72
N LEU A 73 -25.67 7.63 1.49
CA LEU A 73 -26.40 6.81 2.46
C LEU A 73 -25.62 5.55 2.85
N GLY A 74 -25.06 4.83 1.87
CA GLY A 74 -24.26 3.63 2.11
C GLY A 74 -23.05 3.91 3.00
N GLN A 75 -22.30 4.99 2.74
CA GLN A 75 -21.16 5.40 3.55
C GLN A 75 -21.56 5.84 4.97
N ALA A 76 -22.67 6.55 5.11
CA ALA A 76 -23.22 6.92 6.42
C ALA A 76 -23.62 5.67 7.23
N LEU A 77 -24.26 4.69 6.58
CA LEU A 77 -24.63 3.42 7.22
C LEU A 77 -23.40 2.56 7.59
N ILE A 78 -22.34 2.58 6.79
CA ILE A 78 -21.06 1.95 7.17
C ILE A 78 -20.50 2.61 8.44
N SER A 79 -20.55 3.93 8.52
CA SER A 79 -20.06 4.68 9.68
C SER A 79 -20.90 4.44 10.95
N ASP A 80 -22.18 4.09 10.78
CA ASP A 80 -23.11 3.68 11.84
C ASP A 80 -23.07 2.16 12.11
N GLU A 81 -22.13 1.43 11.50
CA GLU A 81 -21.96 -0.03 11.60
C GLU A 81 -23.20 -0.86 11.15
N ASN A 82 -24.14 -0.23 10.44
CA ASN A 82 -25.30 -0.91 9.85
C ASN A 82 -24.96 -1.47 8.46
N TYR A 83 -24.11 -2.50 8.46
CA TYR A 83 -23.58 -3.12 7.24
C TYR A 83 -24.65 -3.70 6.30
N PRO A 84 -25.73 -4.37 6.77
CA PRO A 84 -26.76 -4.90 5.86
C PRO A 84 -27.50 -3.82 5.10
N ASP A 85 -27.88 -2.71 5.77
CA ASP A 85 -28.54 -1.59 5.09
C ASP A 85 -27.58 -0.85 4.16
N ALA A 86 -26.31 -0.70 4.57
CA ALA A 86 -25.29 -0.12 3.71
C ALA A 86 -25.15 -0.90 2.39
N GLN A 87 -25.07 -2.24 2.48
CA GLN A 87 -24.95 -3.09 1.32
C GLN A 87 -26.17 -2.95 0.38
N ARG A 88 -27.39 -2.83 0.95
CA ARG A 88 -28.61 -2.58 0.17
C ARG A 88 -28.57 -1.23 -0.54
N ALA A 89 -28.21 -0.16 0.16
CA ALA A 89 -28.10 1.18 -0.40
C ALA A 89 -27.07 1.24 -1.54
N LEU A 90 -25.87 0.68 -1.33
CA LEU A 90 -24.81 0.65 -2.33
C LEU A 90 -25.21 -0.16 -3.58
N LYS A 91 -25.83 -1.34 -3.40
CA LYS A 91 -26.35 -2.15 -4.52
C LYS A 91 -27.42 -1.39 -5.31
N ARG A 92 -28.29 -0.64 -4.63
CA ARG A 92 -29.32 0.19 -5.28
C ARG A 92 -28.69 1.32 -6.09
N GLY A 93 -27.75 2.06 -5.53
CA GLY A 93 -27.02 3.12 -6.25
C GLY A 93 -26.26 2.58 -7.46
N MET A 94 -25.55 1.46 -7.31
CA MET A 94 -24.85 0.81 -8.42
C MET A 94 -25.80 0.30 -9.52
N GLN A 95 -27.00 -0.16 -9.17
CA GLN A 95 -28.00 -0.54 -10.18
C GLN A 95 -28.48 0.66 -11.00
N ILE A 96 -28.59 1.84 -10.39
CA ILE A 96 -28.95 3.08 -11.09
C ILE A 96 -27.84 3.44 -12.08
N GLU A 97 -26.57 3.33 -11.69
CA GLU A 97 -25.43 3.51 -12.61
C GLU A 97 -25.50 2.55 -13.80
N ARG A 98 -25.79 1.26 -13.56
CA ARG A 98 -25.92 0.25 -14.62
C ARG A 98 -27.04 0.55 -15.60
N VAL A 99 -28.18 1.05 -15.10
CA VAL A 99 -29.33 1.38 -15.95
C VAL A 99 -29.04 2.61 -16.81
N ASN A 100 -28.36 3.62 -16.27
CA ASN A 100 -28.09 4.87 -16.99
C ASN A 100 -26.90 4.77 -17.95
N PHE A 101 -25.84 4.06 -17.56
CA PHE A 101 -24.56 4.06 -18.29
C PHE A 101 -24.13 2.68 -18.80
N GLY A 102 -24.94 1.65 -18.55
CA GLY A 102 -24.72 0.28 -19.01
C GLY A 102 -23.92 -0.58 -18.03
N LEU A 103 -23.96 -1.91 -18.25
CA LEU A 103 -23.34 -2.92 -17.38
C LEU A 103 -21.81 -2.82 -17.31
N ASN A 104 -21.17 -2.24 -18.32
CA ASN A 104 -19.72 -2.04 -18.36
C ASN A 104 -19.30 -0.62 -17.90
N SER A 105 -20.20 0.17 -17.30
CA SER A 105 -19.83 1.52 -16.87
C SER A 105 -18.77 1.52 -15.77
N ILE A 106 -17.72 2.33 -15.95
CA ILE A 106 -16.69 2.60 -14.93
C ILE A 106 -17.26 3.31 -13.69
N SER A 107 -18.39 4.01 -13.81
CA SER A 107 -19.01 4.70 -12.67
C SER A 107 -19.44 3.74 -11.54
N GLN A 108 -19.50 2.43 -11.81
CA GLN A 108 -19.74 1.40 -10.79
C GLN A 108 -18.54 1.17 -9.85
N THR A 109 -17.33 1.55 -10.26
CA THR A 109 -16.09 1.22 -9.54
C THR A 109 -16.10 1.64 -8.06
N PRO A 110 -16.52 2.86 -7.67
CA PRO A 110 -16.58 3.24 -6.26
C PRO A 110 -17.52 2.35 -5.42
N TYR A 111 -18.66 1.91 -5.97
CA TYR A 111 -19.58 1.00 -5.28
C TYR A 111 -18.95 -0.38 -5.07
N LEU A 112 -18.25 -0.89 -6.08
CA LEU A 112 -17.58 -2.19 -6.00
C LEU A 112 -16.50 -2.21 -4.92
N PHE A 113 -15.74 -1.13 -4.74
CA PHE A 113 -14.76 -1.03 -3.64
C PHE A 113 -15.43 -1.07 -2.27
N LEU A 114 -16.49 -0.28 -2.06
CA LEU A 114 -17.21 -0.27 -0.77
C LEU A 114 -17.93 -1.60 -0.49
N LEU A 115 -18.48 -2.24 -1.51
CA LEU A 115 -19.08 -3.57 -1.37
C LEU A 115 -18.01 -4.61 -1.03
N ALA A 116 -16.83 -4.55 -1.63
CA ALA A 116 -15.72 -5.43 -1.26
C ALA A 116 -15.27 -5.22 0.19
N ASP A 117 -15.22 -3.99 0.67
CA ASP A 117 -14.92 -3.69 2.07
C ASP A 117 -15.97 -4.28 3.03
N LEU A 118 -17.25 -4.14 2.69
CA LEU A 118 -18.36 -4.75 3.44
C LEU A 118 -18.28 -6.28 3.45
N ASP A 119 -17.99 -6.89 2.30
CA ASP A 119 -17.86 -8.34 2.17
C ASP A 119 -16.65 -8.85 2.98
N THR A 120 -15.54 -8.10 3.01
CA THR A 120 -14.40 -8.38 3.89
C THR A 120 -14.79 -8.32 5.38
N ILE A 121 -15.55 -7.31 5.80
CA ILE A 121 -16.06 -7.21 7.19
C ILE A 121 -16.95 -8.41 7.54
N ALA A 122 -17.77 -8.86 6.59
CA ALA A 122 -18.61 -10.05 6.73
C ALA A 122 -17.83 -11.38 6.69
N GLY A 123 -16.53 -11.36 6.39
CA GLY A 123 -15.71 -12.55 6.20
C GLY A 123 -15.91 -13.27 4.86
N ASP A 124 -16.69 -12.69 3.94
CA ASP A 124 -16.93 -13.23 2.60
C ASP A 124 -15.86 -12.75 1.61
N LEU A 125 -14.67 -13.35 1.75
CA LEU A 125 -13.51 -13.04 0.90
C LEU A 125 -13.74 -13.37 -0.58
N GLU A 126 -14.63 -14.33 -0.87
CA GLU A 126 -14.95 -14.72 -2.24
C GLU A 126 -15.72 -13.59 -2.95
N SER A 127 -16.74 -13.02 -2.29
CA SER A 127 -17.49 -11.88 -2.83
C SER A 127 -16.62 -10.63 -2.95
N ALA A 128 -15.76 -10.36 -1.96
CA ALA A 128 -14.80 -9.26 -2.03
C ALA A 128 -13.85 -9.40 -3.24
N GLN A 129 -13.34 -10.61 -3.49
CA GLN A 129 -12.52 -10.89 -4.67
C GLN A 129 -13.30 -10.72 -5.97
N LYS A 130 -14.55 -11.21 -6.05
CA LYS A 130 -15.41 -11.01 -7.24
C LYS A 130 -15.66 -9.54 -7.54
N ALA A 131 -15.78 -8.69 -6.51
CA ALA A 131 -15.88 -7.25 -6.68
C ALA A 131 -14.59 -6.65 -7.28
N MET A 132 -13.41 -7.04 -6.80
CA MET A 132 -12.12 -6.61 -7.36
C MET A 132 -11.92 -7.09 -8.80
N ASP A 133 -12.29 -8.33 -9.11
CA ASP A 133 -12.28 -8.85 -10.48
C ASP A 133 -13.23 -8.06 -11.38
N SER A 134 -14.42 -7.68 -10.88
CA SER A 134 -15.34 -6.81 -11.60
C SER A 134 -14.73 -5.45 -11.91
N VAL A 135 -14.04 -4.81 -10.94
CA VAL A 135 -13.31 -3.56 -11.18
C VAL A 135 -12.26 -3.72 -12.28
N TYR A 136 -11.51 -4.82 -12.27
CA TYR A 136 -10.55 -5.13 -13.33
C TYR A 136 -11.23 -5.30 -14.69
N GLN A 137 -12.33 -6.06 -14.78
CA GLN A 137 -13.05 -6.25 -16.05
C GLN A 137 -13.63 -4.94 -16.57
N LEU A 138 -14.18 -4.08 -15.71
CA LEU A 138 -14.67 -2.76 -16.12
C LEU A 138 -13.55 -1.91 -16.72
N GLY A 139 -12.39 -1.81 -16.04
CA GLY A 139 -11.24 -1.09 -16.59
C GLY A 139 -10.77 -1.68 -17.92
N LYS A 140 -10.64 -3.01 -17.99
CA LYS A 140 -10.24 -3.73 -19.20
C LYS A 140 -11.19 -3.49 -20.37
N ASN A 141 -12.50 -3.50 -20.14
CA ASN A 141 -13.51 -3.33 -21.19
C ASN A 141 -13.60 -1.88 -21.70
N ASN A 142 -13.23 -0.90 -20.88
CA ASN A 142 -13.29 0.52 -21.26
C ASN A 142 -11.99 1.05 -21.87
N TYR A 143 -10.83 0.51 -21.44
CA TYR A 143 -9.52 0.99 -21.90
C TYR A 143 -8.77 -0.03 -22.75
N GLY A 144 -8.89 -1.32 -22.44
CA GLY A 144 -8.01 -2.39 -22.91
C GLY A 144 -7.02 -2.82 -21.82
N ALA A 145 -6.64 -4.11 -21.83
CA ALA A 145 -5.80 -4.70 -20.76
C ALA A 145 -4.37 -4.11 -20.68
N LEU A 146 -3.87 -3.61 -21.81
CA LEU A 146 -2.52 -3.07 -21.96
C LEU A 146 -2.51 -1.55 -22.17
N ASP A 147 -3.67 -0.91 -22.25
CA ASP A 147 -3.72 0.54 -22.43
C ASP A 147 -3.16 1.25 -21.16
N PRO A 148 -2.27 2.25 -21.29
CA PRO A 148 -1.72 2.98 -20.14
C PRO A 148 -2.76 3.54 -19.16
N ARG A 149 -3.97 3.85 -19.61
CA ARG A 149 -5.09 4.30 -18.75
C ARG A 149 -5.51 3.23 -17.73
N MET A 150 -5.26 1.95 -18.01
CA MET A 150 -5.56 0.84 -17.10
C MET A 150 -4.68 0.83 -15.84
N LEU A 151 -3.53 1.53 -15.83
CA LEU A 151 -2.69 1.67 -14.64
C LEU A 151 -3.46 2.26 -13.46
N GLY A 152 -4.29 3.29 -13.69
CA GLY A 152 -5.05 3.91 -12.62
C GLY A 152 -6.05 2.97 -11.95
N THR A 153 -6.63 2.03 -12.72
CA THR A 153 -7.51 0.99 -12.19
C THR A 153 -6.71 -0.06 -11.42
N LEU A 154 -5.59 -0.53 -11.98
CA LEU A 154 -4.73 -1.53 -11.33
C LEU A 154 -4.13 -1.00 -10.03
N ASP A 155 -3.72 0.27 -9.98
CA ASP A 155 -3.22 0.93 -8.76
C ASP A 155 -4.27 0.89 -7.64
N LYS A 156 -5.53 1.23 -7.94
CA LYS A 156 -6.62 1.19 -6.95
C LYS A 156 -6.86 -0.22 -6.41
N ILE A 157 -6.89 -1.23 -7.29
CA ILE A 157 -7.06 -2.63 -6.88
C ILE A 157 -5.85 -3.07 -6.03
N LEU A 158 -4.64 -2.73 -6.45
CA LEU A 158 -3.42 -3.07 -5.72
C LEU A 158 -3.43 -2.48 -4.30
N ASN A 159 -3.79 -1.20 -4.19
CA ASN A 159 -3.87 -0.52 -2.91
C ASN A 159 -4.91 -1.14 -1.99
N TRP A 160 -6.08 -1.52 -2.52
CA TRP A 160 -7.11 -2.22 -1.75
C TRP A 160 -6.54 -3.50 -1.13
N TYR A 161 -5.91 -4.36 -1.93
CA TYR A 161 -5.28 -5.58 -1.42
C TYR A 161 -4.21 -5.31 -0.36
N ILE A 162 -3.37 -4.29 -0.56
CA ILE A 162 -2.27 -4.00 0.36
C ILE A 162 -2.79 -3.42 1.68
N ILE A 163 -3.78 -2.54 1.64
CA ILE A 163 -4.42 -1.97 2.84
C ILE A 163 -5.00 -3.10 3.69
N HIS A 164 -5.75 -4.02 3.07
CA HIS A 164 -6.36 -5.14 3.77
C HIS A 164 -5.34 -6.16 4.29
N TYR A 165 -4.26 -6.39 3.55
CA TYR A 165 -3.14 -7.19 4.07
C TYR A 165 -2.48 -6.54 5.30
N LYS A 166 -2.22 -5.23 5.26
CA LYS A 166 -1.61 -4.52 6.39
C LYS A 166 -2.48 -4.54 7.64
N ALA A 167 -3.80 -4.54 7.47
CA ALA A 167 -4.74 -4.73 8.56
C ALA A 167 -4.78 -6.18 9.09
N ASN A 168 -4.42 -7.17 8.27
CA ASN A 168 -4.48 -8.60 8.58
C ASN A 168 -3.22 -9.36 8.12
N PRO A 169 -2.01 -9.09 8.67
CA PRO A 169 -0.74 -9.56 8.11
C PRO A 169 -0.44 -11.06 8.30
N GLY A 170 -1.22 -11.75 9.15
CA GLY A 170 -1.05 -13.18 9.44
C GLY A 170 -1.57 -14.12 8.34
N ARG A 171 -1.78 -15.40 8.66
CA ARG A 171 -2.24 -16.42 7.68
C ARG A 171 -3.53 -16.04 6.93
N SER A 172 -4.46 -15.36 7.60
CA SER A 172 -5.69 -14.86 6.99
C SER A 172 -5.45 -13.80 5.89
N GLY A 173 -4.25 -13.21 5.86
CA GLY A 173 -3.81 -12.25 4.86
C GLY A 173 -3.36 -12.87 3.52
N LEU A 174 -3.34 -14.20 3.40
CA LEU A 174 -2.90 -14.90 2.19
C LEU A 174 -3.61 -14.39 0.93
N ASN A 175 -4.94 -14.30 0.98
CA ASN A 175 -5.76 -13.90 -0.17
C ASN A 175 -5.42 -12.48 -0.63
N TYR A 176 -5.12 -11.59 0.32
CA TYR A 176 -4.74 -10.23 0.02
C TYR A 176 -3.35 -10.14 -0.63
N ILE A 177 -2.37 -10.89 -0.14
CA ILE A 177 -1.04 -10.96 -0.77
C ILE A 177 -1.10 -11.62 -2.15
N ALA A 178 -1.89 -12.69 -2.30
CA ALA A 178 -2.11 -13.35 -3.59
C ALA A 178 -2.70 -12.37 -4.62
N GLY A 179 -3.73 -11.62 -4.21
CA GLY A 179 -4.34 -10.57 -5.03
C GLY A 179 -3.36 -9.46 -5.40
N ALA A 180 -2.57 -8.97 -4.44
CA ALA A 180 -1.54 -7.97 -4.68
C ALA A 180 -0.47 -8.46 -5.66
N ASP A 181 0.02 -9.70 -5.53
CA ASP A 181 0.99 -10.28 -6.48
C ASP A 181 0.38 -10.40 -7.88
N LEU A 182 -0.86 -10.88 -8.00
CA LEU A 182 -1.56 -10.98 -9.28
C LEU A 182 -1.69 -9.62 -9.98
N VAL A 183 -2.09 -8.59 -9.24
CA VAL A 183 -2.21 -7.22 -9.78
C VAL A 183 -0.83 -6.67 -10.15
N SER A 184 0.21 -6.94 -9.34
CA SER A 184 1.59 -6.55 -9.66
C SER A 184 2.07 -7.15 -10.98
N GLN A 185 1.73 -8.41 -11.26
CA GLN A 185 2.07 -9.04 -12.54
C GLN A 185 1.34 -8.39 -13.73
N ARG A 186 0.08 -7.99 -13.55
CA ARG A 186 -0.68 -7.22 -14.56
C ARG A 186 -0.04 -5.85 -14.82
N ILE A 187 0.37 -5.15 -13.76
CA ILE A 187 1.08 -3.87 -13.85
C ILE A 187 2.42 -4.03 -14.58
N SER A 188 3.24 -5.03 -14.21
CA SER A 188 4.54 -5.31 -14.85
C SER A 188 4.37 -5.50 -16.36
N ARG A 189 3.43 -6.36 -16.77
CA ARG A 189 3.16 -6.64 -18.18
C ARG A 189 2.72 -5.39 -18.95
N LEU A 190 1.81 -4.60 -18.37
CA LEU A 190 1.31 -3.38 -19.00
C LEU A 190 2.45 -2.39 -19.23
N ILE A 191 3.26 -2.12 -18.20
CA ILE A 191 4.38 -1.17 -18.28
C ILE A 191 5.39 -1.63 -19.31
N GLU A 192 5.81 -2.90 -19.25
CA GLU A 192 6.81 -3.45 -20.17
C GLU A 192 6.38 -3.37 -21.65
N GLN A 193 5.08 -3.46 -21.92
CA GLN A 193 4.56 -3.50 -23.29
C GLN A 193 4.10 -2.15 -23.82
N SER A 194 3.72 -1.23 -22.93
CA SER A 194 2.92 -0.06 -23.34
C SER A 194 3.42 1.27 -22.78
N ILE A 195 4.44 1.25 -21.93
CA ILE A 195 5.05 2.46 -21.37
C ILE A 195 6.53 2.50 -21.77
N PRO A 196 6.99 3.55 -22.46
CA PRO A 196 8.41 3.73 -22.75
C PRO A 196 9.24 3.76 -21.46
N LYS A 197 10.47 3.22 -21.52
CA LYS A 197 11.35 3.20 -20.34
C LYS A 197 11.73 4.61 -19.88
N GLU A 198 11.72 5.57 -20.81
CA GLU A 198 12.04 6.98 -20.61
C GLU A 198 10.87 7.77 -20.00
N ASP A 199 9.67 7.16 -19.87
CA ASP A 199 8.52 7.84 -19.29
C ASP A 199 8.83 8.24 -17.82
N PRO A 200 8.65 9.52 -17.44
CA PRO A 200 8.87 9.99 -16.07
C PRO A 200 8.10 9.21 -14.99
N LYS A 201 6.99 8.56 -15.35
CA LYS A 201 6.16 7.76 -14.44
C LYS A 201 6.61 6.30 -14.33
N ALA A 202 7.43 5.78 -15.24
CA ALA A 202 7.85 4.37 -15.19
C ALA A 202 8.60 3.99 -13.89
N PRO A 203 9.55 4.80 -13.35
CA PRO A 203 10.31 4.43 -12.15
C PRO A 203 9.43 4.16 -10.92
N ILE A 204 8.35 4.92 -10.75
CA ILE A 204 7.50 4.82 -9.56
C ILE A 204 6.75 3.48 -9.52
N TYR A 205 6.39 2.96 -10.69
CA TYR A 205 5.74 1.65 -10.77
C TYR A 205 6.73 0.51 -10.54
N TYR A 206 7.95 0.60 -11.07
CA TYR A 206 8.97 -0.40 -10.76
C TYR A 206 9.30 -0.46 -9.26
N GLN A 207 9.31 0.69 -8.57
CA GLN A 207 9.39 0.73 -7.11
C GLN A 207 8.20 0.03 -6.45
N LYS A 208 6.96 0.30 -6.90
CA LYS A 208 5.76 -0.39 -6.40
C LYS A 208 5.86 -1.92 -6.56
N LEU A 209 6.28 -2.39 -7.74
CA LEU A 209 6.46 -3.82 -8.02
C LEU A 209 7.47 -4.46 -7.06
N ALA A 210 8.62 -3.83 -6.84
CA ALA A 210 9.61 -4.31 -5.89
C ALA A 210 9.06 -4.37 -4.45
N ALA A 211 8.29 -3.37 -4.04
CA ALA A 211 7.63 -3.34 -2.73
C ALA A 211 6.62 -4.49 -2.55
N VAL A 212 5.80 -4.79 -3.56
CA VAL A 212 4.88 -5.94 -3.52
C VAL A 212 5.65 -7.26 -3.36
N GLN A 213 6.73 -7.45 -4.12
CA GLN A 213 7.53 -8.67 -4.03
C GLN A 213 8.24 -8.80 -2.67
N TYR A 214 8.61 -7.68 -2.04
CA TYR A 214 9.10 -7.68 -0.66
C TYR A 214 8.02 -8.10 0.35
N LEU A 215 6.77 -7.64 0.16
CA LEU A 215 5.64 -8.06 0.99
C LEU A 215 5.38 -9.57 0.87
N VAL A 216 5.39 -10.10 -0.36
CA VAL A 216 5.28 -11.55 -0.63
C VAL A 216 6.40 -12.31 0.09
N ALA A 217 7.65 -11.86 -0.05
CA ALA A 217 8.80 -12.49 0.61
C ALA A 217 8.65 -12.51 2.13
N THR A 218 8.22 -11.39 2.71
CA THR A 218 8.00 -11.23 4.16
C THR A 218 6.89 -12.16 4.64
N TYR A 219 5.77 -12.25 3.91
CA TYR A 219 4.69 -13.16 4.22
C TYR A 219 5.15 -14.63 4.22
N VAL A 220 5.90 -15.04 3.20
CA VAL A 220 6.42 -16.42 3.07
C VAL A 220 7.44 -16.75 4.16
N ASP A 221 8.30 -15.81 4.54
CA ASP A 221 9.27 -15.99 5.64
C ASP A 221 8.55 -16.22 6.98
N GLN A 222 7.46 -15.49 7.24
CA GLN A 222 6.71 -15.56 8.49
C GLN A 222 5.73 -16.74 8.56
N ASN A 223 5.02 -17.03 7.48
CA ASN A 223 3.90 -17.98 7.47
C ASN A 223 4.22 -19.31 6.77
N GLY A 224 5.34 -19.39 6.04
CA GLY A 224 5.65 -20.51 5.15
C GLY A 224 4.97 -20.39 3.79
N LEU A 225 5.19 -21.38 2.92
CA LEU A 225 4.47 -21.43 1.65
C LEU A 225 3.02 -21.89 1.85
N PRO A 226 2.08 -21.37 1.06
CA PRO A 226 0.70 -21.87 1.05
C PRO A 226 0.68 -23.35 0.64
N THR A 227 0.05 -24.20 1.44
CA THR A 227 -0.09 -25.64 1.14
C THR A 227 -1.31 -25.95 0.25
N GLU A 228 -2.24 -25.01 0.10
CA GLU A 228 -3.54 -25.20 -0.58
C GLU A 228 -3.58 -24.49 -1.95
N THR A 229 -3.35 -25.28 -3.01
CA THR A 229 -3.91 -25.33 -4.38
C THR A 229 -4.48 -24.12 -5.15
N THR A 230 -4.56 -22.89 -4.63
CA THR A 230 -5.00 -21.71 -5.42
C THR A 230 -3.82 -20.84 -5.89
N PHE A 231 -2.61 -21.12 -5.38
CA PHE A 231 -1.37 -20.48 -5.81
C PHE A 231 -0.81 -21.21 -7.03
N GLU A 232 -1.46 -21.08 -8.18
CA GLU A 232 -0.80 -21.38 -9.46
C GLU A 232 0.25 -20.29 -9.70
N ILE A 233 1.41 -20.42 -9.05
CA ILE A 233 2.64 -19.90 -9.63
C ILE A 233 2.74 -20.62 -10.96
N THR A 234 2.45 -19.93 -12.06
CA THR A 234 2.61 -20.46 -13.42
C THR A 234 4.07 -20.83 -13.63
N THR A 235 4.44 -22.02 -13.18
CA THR A 235 5.63 -22.74 -13.54
C THR A 235 5.15 -23.88 -14.40
N ASN A 236 5.44 -23.80 -15.70
CA ASN A 236 5.35 -24.98 -16.55
C ASN A 236 6.16 -26.11 -15.90
N SER A 237 5.47 -27.24 -15.68
CA SER A 237 6.00 -28.60 -15.59
C SER A 237 6.74 -29.02 -14.30
N SER A 238 6.09 -29.93 -13.57
CA SER A 238 6.65 -31.06 -12.80
C SER A 238 7.82 -30.80 -11.83
N ALA A 239 7.54 -30.65 -10.53
CA ALA A 239 8.34 -31.23 -9.43
C ALA A 239 7.73 -30.87 -8.06
N GLN A 240 7.06 -31.82 -7.41
CA GLN A 240 6.42 -31.65 -6.09
C GLN A 240 7.39 -31.59 -4.89
N THR A 241 8.70 -31.55 -5.11
CA THR A 241 9.72 -31.45 -4.03
C THR A 241 10.58 -30.18 -4.08
N THR A 242 10.34 -29.25 -5.02
CA THR A 242 11.15 -28.01 -5.22
C THR A 242 10.43 -26.70 -4.84
N SER A 243 9.17 -26.77 -4.41
CA SER A 243 8.27 -25.61 -4.23
C SER A 243 8.85 -24.48 -3.36
N ARG A 244 9.50 -24.78 -2.22
CA ARG A 244 10.08 -23.77 -1.30
C ARG A 244 11.26 -23.01 -1.89
N SER A 245 12.06 -23.66 -2.72
CA SER A 245 13.17 -23.02 -3.45
C SER A 245 12.65 -22.24 -4.65
N ALA A 246 11.69 -22.78 -5.40
CA ALA A 246 11.13 -22.15 -6.60
C ALA A 246 10.32 -20.89 -6.31
N ALA A 247 9.43 -20.91 -5.31
CA ALA A 247 8.68 -19.74 -4.88
C ALA A 247 9.61 -18.68 -4.25
N GLY A 248 10.56 -19.13 -3.42
CA GLY A 248 11.65 -18.31 -2.86
C GLY A 248 12.45 -17.55 -3.92
N LEU A 249 12.71 -18.24 -5.03
CA LEU A 249 13.42 -17.71 -6.17
C LEU A 249 12.55 -16.77 -7.03
N THR A 250 11.23 -16.91 -6.98
CA THR A 250 10.30 -16.14 -7.83
C THR A 250 10.15 -14.70 -7.35
N TYR A 251 9.78 -14.46 -6.09
CA TYR A 251 9.66 -13.08 -5.56
C TYR A 251 11.01 -12.37 -5.57
N TYR A 252 12.11 -13.09 -5.29
CA TYR A 252 13.47 -12.54 -5.38
C TYR A 252 13.79 -12.06 -6.81
N ARG A 253 13.52 -12.90 -7.82
CA ARG A 253 13.77 -12.57 -9.23
C ARG A 253 12.91 -11.42 -9.70
N ARG A 254 11.61 -11.43 -9.41
CA ARG A 254 10.66 -10.37 -9.82
C ARG A 254 11.00 -9.03 -9.19
N GLY A 255 11.27 -8.99 -7.88
CA GLY A 255 11.63 -7.74 -7.21
C GLY A 255 12.99 -7.21 -7.67
N LYS A 256 13.98 -8.09 -7.88
CA LYS A 256 15.26 -7.72 -8.49
C LYS A 256 15.06 -7.14 -9.89
N ALA A 257 14.28 -7.80 -10.74
CA ALA A 257 14.00 -7.34 -12.10
C ALA A 257 13.35 -5.95 -12.09
N ALA A 258 12.36 -5.73 -11.23
CA ALA A 258 11.73 -4.43 -11.06
C ALA A 258 12.74 -3.35 -10.64
N LEU A 259 13.61 -3.61 -9.65
CA LEU A 259 14.64 -2.65 -9.23
C LEU A 259 15.68 -2.35 -10.32
N ILE A 260 16.06 -3.33 -11.13
CA ILE A 260 16.91 -3.11 -12.31
C ILE A 260 16.19 -2.22 -13.32
N SER A 261 14.93 -2.53 -13.66
CA SER A 261 14.14 -1.71 -14.58
C SER A 261 13.95 -0.27 -14.07
N ARG A 262 13.86 -0.07 -12.75
CA ARG A 262 13.85 1.28 -12.15
C ARG A 262 15.15 2.04 -12.43
N VAL A 263 16.30 1.40 -12.22
CA VAL A 263 17.62 2.01 -12.50
C VAL A 263 17.78 2.32 -13.99
N GLU A 264 17.38 1.40 -14.87
CA GLU A 264 17.40 1.60 -16.32
C GLU A 264 16.50 2.76 -16.75
N SER A 265 15.27 2.79 -16.25
CA SER A 265 14.30 3.85 -16.55
C SER A 265 14.81 5.23 -16.14
N LEU A 266 15.35 5.37 -14.93
CA LEU A 266 15.96 6.63 -14.47
C LEU A 266 17.21 7.02 -15.27
N SER A 267 17.97 6.04 -15.75
CA SER A 267 19.19 6.31 -16.54
C SER A 267 18.89 6.77 -17.96
N ASN A 268 17.72 6.40 -18.51
CA ASN A 268 17.32 6.75 -19.87
C ASN A 268 16.48 8.04 -19.93
N GLN A 269 16.08 8.61 -18.80
CA GLN A 269 15.28 9.83 -18.78
C GLN A 269 16.07 11.04 -19.31
N PRO A 270 15.42 11.95 -20.06
CA PRO A 270 16.09 13.10 -20.68
C PRO A 270 16.55 14.14 -19.67
N VAL A 271 15.89 14.22 -18.51
CA VAL A 271 16.34 15.02 -17.37
C VAL A 271 16.94 14.06 -16.35
N ALA A 272 18.23 14.22 -16.07
CA ALA A 272 18.94 13.36 -15.14
C ALA A 272 18.49 13.63 -13.70
N ASP A 273 17.65 12.75 -13.14
CA ASP A 273 17.45 12.65 -11.69
C ASP A 273 18.58 11.79 -11.08
N LEU A 274 19.74 12.42 -10.90
CA LEU A 274 20.92 11.73 -10.42
C LEU A 274 20.74 11.18 -9.00
N LEU A 275 20.10 11.93 -8.11
CA LEU A 275 19.85 11.47 -6.73
C LEU A 275 18.84 10.33 -6.71
N GLY A 276 17.79 10.38 -7.55
CA GLY A 276 16.87 9.26 -7.73
C GLY A 276 17.58 8.01 -8.26
N LYS A 277 18.53 8.17 -9.19
CA LYS A 277 19.37 7.07 -9.69
C LYS A 277 20.25 6.48 -8.60
N VAL A 278 20.95 7.31 -7.81
CA VAL A 278 21.76 6.85 -6.66
C VAL A 278 20.88 6.07 -5.67
N ASP A 279 19.70 6.60 -5.33
CA ASP A 279 18.76 5.92 -4.44
C ASP A 279 18.27 4.59 -5.03
N ALA A 280 17.97 4.54 -6.34
CA ALA A 280 17.54 3.31 -7.01
C ALA A 280 18.62 2.22 -7.01
N ILE A 281 19.88 2.59 -7.29
CA ILE A 281 21.01 1.65 -7.23
C ILE A 281 21.23 1.18 -5.79
N ALA A 282 21.11 2.08 -4.81
CA ALA A 282 21.22 1.72 -3.40
C ALA A 282 20.07 0.81 -2.93
N GLN A 283 18.83 1.01 -3.41
CA GLN A 283 17.72 0.09 -3.15
C GLN A 283 17.92 -1.30 -3.78
N LEU A 284 18.56 -1.38 -4.95
CA LEU A 284 18.97 -2.66 -5.54
C LEU A 284 20.05 -3.35 -4.68
N ALA A 285 20.99 -2.59 -4.12
CA ALA A 285 21.96 -3.11 -3.16
C ALA A 285 21.31 -3.60 -1.85
N ASP A 286 20.34 -2.84 -1.35
CA ASP A 286 19.52 -3.20 -0.19
C ASP A 286 18.78 -4.53 -0.43
N TRP A 287 18.22 -4.73 -1.63
CA TRP A 287 17.58 -5.98 -2.04
C TRP A 287 18.55 -7.15 -1.99
N TYR A 288 19.73 -7.00 -2.61
CA TYR A 288 20.78 -8.01 -2.52
C TYR A 288 21.16 -8.33 -1.09
N LEU A 289 21.28 -7.32 -0.23
CA LEU A 289 21.66 -7.48 1.18
C LEU A 289 20.64 -8.30 1.96
N ILE A 290 19.35 -7.99 1.81
CA ILE A 290 18.24 -8.70 2.48
C ILE A 290 18.19 -10.17 2.07
N PHE A 291 18.38 -10.46 0.78
CA PHE A 291 18.37 -11.83 0.26
C PHE A 291 19.73 -12.53 0.34
N GLY A 292 20.66 -12.02 1.16
CA GLY A 292 21.93 -12.67 1.48
C GLY A 292 23.00 -12.60 0.40
N GLN A 293 22.76 -11.88 -0.69
CA GLN A 293 23.66 -11.71 -1.84
C GLN A 293 24.73 -10.64 -1.55
N SER A 294 25.54 -10.86 -0.51
CA SER A 294 26.46 -9.86 0.06
C SER A 294 27.45 -9.29 -0.96
N HIS A 295 28.00 -10.13 -1.83
CA HIS A 295 28.98 -9.67 -2.84
C HIS A 295 28.32 -8.79 -3.92
N ALA A 296 27.09 -9.12 -4.33
CA ALA A 296 26.32 -8.29 -5.24
C ALA A 296 25.90 -6.97 -4.58
N ALA A 297 25.54 -7.00 -3.29
CA ALA A 297 25.23 -5.81 -2.51
C ALA A 297 26.42 -4.84 -2.44
N ILE A 298 27.63 -5.33 -2.13
CA ILE A 298 28.84 -4.49 -2.07
C ILE A 298 29.12 -3.83 -3.43
N LYS A 299 29.03 -4.59 -4.53
CA LYS A 299 29.21 -4.04 -5.88
C LYS A 299 28.18 -2.95 -6.19
N ALA A 300 26.91 -3.19 -5.87
CA ALA A 300 25.85 -2.22 -6.11
C ALA A 300 25.99 -0.96 -5.22
N TYR A 301 26.37 -1.09 -3.96
CA TYR A 301 26.67 0.08 -3.09
C TYR A 301 27.86 0.89 -3.60
N SER A 302 28.93 0.22 -4.05
CA SER A 302 30.08 0.89 -4.64
C SER A 302 29.68 1.69 -5.89
N LEU A 303 28.85 1.10 -6.77
CA LEU A 303 28.30 1.79 -7.93
C LEU A 303 27.42 2.99 -7.54
N ALA A 304 26.55 2.84 -6.53
CA ALA A 304 25.71 3.93 -6.04
C ALA A 304 26.57 5.09 -5.50
N PHE A 305 27.62 4.77 -4.75
CA PHE A 305 28.57 5.75 -4.22
C PHE A 305 29.35 6.45 -5.34
N GLN A 306 29.85 5.72 -6.34
CA GLN A 306 30.52 6.31 -7.50
C GLN A 306 29.58 7.24 -8.29
N THR A 307 28.32 6.84 -8.46
CA THR A 307 27.30 7.68 -9.13
C THR A 307 26.99 8.96 -8.34
N LEU A 308 27.14 8.93 -7.01
CA LEU A 308 26.95 10.09 -6.15
C LEU A 308 28.08 11.11 -6.25
N LEU A 309 29.31 10.69 -6.61
CA LEU A 309 30.49 11.55 -6.75
C LEU A 309 30.51 12.39 -8.04
N ASP A 310 29.41 12.43 -8.78
CA ASP A 310 29.28 13.30 -9.95
C ASP A 310 29.40 14.78 -9.55
N GLU A 311 30.05 15.58 -10.39
CA GLU A 311 30.29 17.01 -10.15
C GLU A 311 29.00 17.83 -10.00
N SER A 312 27.88 17.33 -10.54
CA SER A 312 26.56 17.96 -10.39
C SER A 312 25.96 17.84 -8.99
N VAL A 313 26.51 16.98 -8.12
CA VAL A 313 26.04 16.81 -6.73
C VAL A 313 26.93 17.61 -5.77
N THR A 314 26.31 18.44 -4.92
CA THR A 314 27.01 19.21 -3.88
C THR A 314 27.73 18.30 -2.88
N GLU A 315 28.94 18.68 -2.45
CA GLU A 315 29.76 17.95 -1.46
C GLU A 315 29.00 17.61 -0.16
N ASP A 316 28.13 18.51 0.32
CA ASP A 316 27.28 18.28 1.49
C ASP A 316 26.38 17.05 1.32
N VAL A 317 25.73 16.92 0.15
CA VAL A 317 24.87 15.77 -0.17
C VAL A 317 25.71 14.51 -0.32
N GLN A 318 26.88 14.60 -0.97
CA GLN A 318 27.78 13.47 -1.13
C GLN A 318 28.23 12.90 0.22
N SER A 319 28.61 13.78 1.14
CA SER A 319 29.07 13.39 2.49
C SER A 319 27.94 12.83 3.35
N LEU A 320 26.72 13.37 3.22
CA LEU A 320 25.59 13.01 4.09
C LEU A 320 24.86 11.73 3.66
N PHE A 321 24.70 11.47 2.35
CA PHE A 321 23.77 10.46 1.81
C PHE A 321 23.99 9.05 2.37
N PHE A 322 25.25 8.62 2.51
CA PHE A 322 25.63 7.31 3.05
C PHE A 322 26.34 7.38 4.41
N SER A 323 26.33 8.56 5.06
CA SER A 323 27.04 8.81 6.34
C SER A 323 26.50 7.99 7.51
N LYS A 324 25.23 7.61 7.46
CA LYS A 324 24.52 6.95 8.56
C LYS A 324 23.80 5.71 8.03
N PRO A 325 23.69 4.66 8.86
CA PRO A 325 22.81 3.55 8.52
C PRO A 325 21.37 4.01 8.29
N LYS A 326 20.65 3.31 7.41
CA LYS A 326 19.25 3.60 7.08
C LYS A 326 18.45 2.31 7.12
N LYS A 327 17.32 2.26 7.83
CA LYS A 327 16.45 1.08 7.84
C LYS A 327 16.02 0.75 6.41
N ILE A 328 16.17 -0.51 6.00
CA ILE A 328 15.76 -0.97 4.68
C ILE A 328 14.27 -1.29 4.75
N GLU A 329 13.50 -0.55 3.99
CA GLU A 329 12.07 -0.75 3.83
C GLU A 329 11.72 -0.52 2.36
N PHE A 330 10.98 -1.46 1.77
CA PHE A 330 10.39 -1.27 0.44
C PHE A 330 8.98 -0.74 0.62
N ILE A 331 8.89 0.58 0.78
CA ILE A 331 7.64 1.29 1.04
C ILE A 331 6.95 1.59 -0.30
N LEU A 332 5.63 1.45 -0.32
CA LEU A 332 4.82 1.90 -1.45
C LEU A 332 4.75 3.44 -1.45
N PRO A 333 4.93 4.09 -2.61
CA PRO A 333 4.96 5.54 -2.72
C PRO A 333 3.78 6.29 -2.09
N GLU A 334 2.60 5.66 -2.09
CA GLU A 334 1.35 6.28 -1.60
C GLU A 334 1.14 6.13 -0.09
N SER A 335 1.97 5.33 0.59
CA SER A 335 1.91 5.29 2.05
C SER A 335 2.60 6.50 2.65
N SER A 336 1.81 7.52 2.99
CA SER A 336 2.29 8.64 3.82
C SER A 336 2.79 8.07 5.14
N ARG A 337 4.08 8.28 5.44
CA ARG A 337 4.58 8.10 6.81
C ARG A 337 3.78 9.04 7.70
N ARG A 338 2.87 8.51 8.51
CA ARG A 338 2.38 9.27 9.65
C ARG A 338 3.62 9.56 10.49
N LYS A 339 3.91 10.84 10.73
CA LYS A 339 4.90 11.23 11.75
C LYS A 339 4.34 10.74 13.08
N SER A 340 4.76 9.55 13.48
CA SER A 340 4.59 9.09 14.84
C SER A 340 5.41 10.03 15.73
N HIS A 341 4.87 10.38 16.88
CA HIS A 341 5.68 11.03 17.91
C HIS A 341 6.74 10.01 18.32
N GLU A 342 8.01 10.36 18.10
CA GLU A 342 9.17 9.55 18.46
C GLU A 342 9.32 9.65 19.98
N VAL A 343 9.06 8.56 20.70
CA VAL A 343 9.04 8.55 22.17
C VAL A 343 10.20 7.75 22.76
N LEU A 344 10.83 6.88 21.97
CA LEU A 344 11.89 6.00 22.45
C LEU A 344 13.13 6.06 21.55
N GLU A 345 14.29 6.29 22.17
CA GLU A 345 15.59 6.27 21.52
C GLU A 345 16.37 4.99 21.88
N VAL A 346 16.85 4.29 20.87
CA VAL A 346 17.62 3.06 21.01
C VAL A 346 18.92 3.18 20.23
N SER A 347 20.06 3.01 20.89
CA SER A 347 21.36 2.89 20.24
C SER A 347 21.58 1.44 19.80
N ALA A 348 22.09 1.24 18.59
CA ALA A 348 22.50 -0.08 18.14
C ALA A 348 23.67 -0.04 17.14
N LEU A 349 24.50 -1.07 17.18
CA LEU A 349 25.57 -1.27 16.19
C LEU A 349 24.99 -1.91 14.93
N ILE A 350 25.12 -1.22 13.79
CA ILE A 350 24.76 -1.76 12.48
C ILE A 350 26.02 -2.33 11.83
N THR A 351 26.02 -3.64 11.58
CA THR A 351 27.14 -4.34 10.94
C THR A 351 27.25 -4.04 9.45
N LYS A 352 28.39 -4.39 8.82
CA LYS A 352 28.60 -4.30 7.35
C LYS A 352 27.57 -5.08 6.54
N ARG A 353 26.91 -6.07 7.16
CA ARG A 353 25.86 -6.90 6.56
C ARG A 353 24.44 -6.39 6.89
N GLY A 354 24.32 -5.21 7.49
CA GLY A 354 23.03 -4.61 7.80
C GLY A 354 22.26 -5.26 8.94
N ARG A 355 22.93 -6.10 9.75
CA ARG A 355 22.34 -6.70 10.97
C ARG A 355 22.60 -5.81 12.17
N VAL A 356 21.63 -5.78 13.07
CA VAL A 356 21.69 -5.04 14.33
C VAL A 356 22.35 -5.88 15.43
N ARG A 357 23.27 -5.28 16.17
CA ARG A 357 23.92 -5.80 17.38
C ARG A 357 23.92 -4.75 18.50
N ASP A 358 24.25 -5.18 19.71
CA ASP A 358 24.55 -4.32 20.86
C ASP A 358 23.48 -3.22 21.06
N ILE A 359 22.25 -3.69 21.28
CA ILE A 359 21.06 -2.83 21.42
C ILE A 359 20.99 -2.29 22.84
N GLU A 360 21.07 -0.97 22.98
CA GLU A 360 21.05 -0.23 24.23
C GLU A 360 19.92 0.80 24.20
N PHE A 361 19.12 0.87 25.27
CA PHE A 361 18.03 1.83 25.40
C PHE A 361 18.59 3.11 26.01
N ILE A 362 18.34 4.26 25.37
CA ILE A 362 18.79 5.56 25.84
C ILE A 362 17.61 6.21 26.56
N ASP A 363 17.77 6.50 27.85
CA ASP A 363 16.75 7.11 28.71
C ASP A 363 15.33 6.53 28.52
N PRO A 364 15.15 5.20 28.72
CA PRO A 364 13.85 4.58 28.54
C PRO A 364 12.82 5.15 29.53
N PRO A 365 11.55 5.37 29.10
CA PRO A 365 10.48 5.77 30.00
C PRO A 365 10.34 4.82 31.20
N GLU A 366 10.08 5.35 32.39
CA GLU A 366 9.95 4.56 33.63
C GLU A 366 8.79 3.54 33.59
N ASP A 367 7.79 3.77 32.73
CA ASP A 367 6.63 2.90 32.55
C ASP A 367 6.86 1.77 31.52
N LEU A 368 8.05 1.68 30.91
CA LEU A 368 8.37 0.66 29.92
C LEU A 368 8.69 -0.68 30.58
N SER A 369 7.82 -1.67 30.41
CA SER A 369 7.97 -3.02 30.94
C SER A 369 9.14 -3.77 30.30
N GLU A 370 9.78 -4.66 31.06
CA GLU A 370 10.78 -5.59 30.55
C GLU A 370 10.27 -6.46 29.38
N GLU A 371 8.97 -6.77 29.36
CA GLU A 371 8.35 -7.49 28.24
C GLU A 371 8.31 -6.66 26.96
N GLU A 372 7.96 -5.38 27.07
CA GLU A 372 7.96 -4.41 25.97
C GLU A 372 9.39 -4.21 25.45
N MET A 373 10.37 -4.00 26.35
CA MET A 373 11.78 -3.90 25.98
C MET A 373 12.28 -5.15 25.24
N ARG A 374 11.88 -6.35 25.69
CA ARG A 374 12.23 -7.61 24.99
C ARG A 374 11.56 -7.68 23.62
N SER A 375 10.29 -7.29 23.49
CA SER A 375 9.58 -7.23 22.21
C SER A 375 10.27 -6.29 21.23
N ILE A 376 10.60 -5.08 21.68
CA ILE A 376 11.32 -4.05 20.91
C ILE A 376 12.68 -4.59 20.45
N ARG A 377 13.49 -5.17 21.34
CA ARG A 377 14.77 -5.79 20.97
C ARG A 377 14.60 -6.84 19.88
N ARG A 378 13.55 -7.69 19.95
CA ARG A 378 13.28 -8.70 18.92
C ARG A 378 12.89 -8.04 17.58
N SER A 379 12.03 -7.03 17.60
CA SER A 379 11.59 -6.29 16.40
C SER A 379 12.77 -5.61 15.70
N ILE A 380 13.61 -4.89 16.46
CA ILE A 380 14.83 -4.26 15.92
C ILE A 380 15.78 -5.31 15.35
N LYS A 381 16.02 -6.44 16.03
CA LYS A 381 16.89 -7.52 15.53
C LYS A 381 16.38 -8.17 14.24
N LYS A 382 15.06 -8.22 14.03
CA LYS A 382 14.46 -8.73 12.79
C LYS A 382 14.69 -7.76 11.62
N SER A 383 14.78 -6.46 11.89
CA SER A 383 15.00 -5.44 10.87
C SER A 383 16.36 -5.57 10.17
N ARG A 384 16.46 -4.99 8.98
CA ARG A 384 17.69 -4.86 8.19
C ARG A 384 17.95 -3.40 7.90
N TYR A 385 19.22 -3.03 7.91
CA TYR A 385 19.66 -1.66 7.68
C TYR A 385 20.68 -1.62 6.56
N ARG A 386 20.58 -0.61 5.70
CA ARG A 386 21.65 -0.18 4.82
C ARG A 386 22.79 0.25 5.74
N PRO A 387 23.98 -0.35 5.63
CA PRO A 387 25.12 0.06 6.44
C PRO A 387 25.59 1.46 6.03
N ARG A 388 26.33 2.13 6.91
CA ARG A 388 27.12 3.30 6.52
C ARG A 388 28.10 2.88 5.42
N LEU A 389 28.31 3.73 4.43
CA LEU A 389 29.35 3.51 3.43
C LEU A 389 30.54 4.43 3.68
N ASN A 390 31.74 3.89 3.53
CA ASN A 390 33.00 4.63 3.52
C ASN A 390 33.73 4.30 2.21
N GLY A 391 33.94 5.30 1.35
CA GLY A 391 34.51 5.08 0.02
C GLY A 391 33.75 4.03 -0.80
N GLY A 392 32.42 3.95 -0.65
CA GLY A 392 31.56 2.96 -1.32
C GLY A 392 31.56 1.55 -0.70
N ASN A 393 32.32 1.31 0.37
CA ASN A 393 32.35 0.03 1.07
C ASN A 393 31.48 0.07 2.34
N PRO A 394 30.66 -0.97 2.60
CA PRO A 394 29.94 -1.10 3.85
C PRO A 394 30.84 -1.16 5.09
N GLU A 395 30.57 -0.30 6.07
CA GLU A 395 31.25 -0.25 7.35
C GLU A 395 30.28 -0.39 8.53
N GLU A 396 30.82 -0.84 9.66
CA GLU A 396 30.06 -0.92 10.90
C GLU A 396 29.95 0.47 11.51
N ALA A 397 28.76 0.82 11.99
CA ALA A 397 28.53 2.12 12.61
C ALA A 397 27.42 2.02 13.66
N THR A 398 27.62 2.72 14.78
CA THR A 398 26.58 2.93 15.78
C THR A 398 25.51 3.86 15.19
N HIS A 399 24.24 3.51 15.41
CA HIS A 399 23.09 4.24 14.92
C HIS A 399 22.04 4.39 16.01
N LYS A 400 21.52 5.61 16.13
CA LYS A 400 20.37 5.93 16.99
C LYS A 400 19.09 5.66 16.20
N ILE A 401 18.26 4.78 16.73
CA ILE A 401 16.97 4.36 16.16
C ILE A 401 15.88 5.00 17.01
N PHE A 402 15.01 5.76 16.37
CA PHE A 402 13.84 6.37 17.01
C PHE A 402 12.61 5.53 16.72
N LEU A 403 11.85 5.19 17.75
CA LEU A 403 10.66 4.35 17.66
C LEU A 403 9.42 5.08 18.16
N ALA A 404 8.29 4.79 17.51
CA ALA A 404 6.97 5.17 18.00
C ALA A 404 6.48 4.18 19.06
N ARG A 405 5.72 4.65 20.06
CA ARG A 405 5.05 3.75 21.01
C ARG A 405 4.07 2.79 20.32
N SER A 406 3.52 3.18 19.16
CA SER A 406 2.64 2.33 18.32
C SER A 406 3.36 1.19 17.59
N ASP A 407 4.69 1.24 17.46
CA ASP A 407 5.47 0.18 16.79
C ASP A 407 5.80 -0.98 17.74
N ILE A 408 5.35 -0.91 18.99
CA ILE A 408 5.63 -1.87 20.07
C ILE A 408 4.62 -3.03 20.06
N GLU A 409 3.46 -2.86 19.43
CA GLU A 409 2.32 -3.80 19.48
C GLU A 409 2.18 -4.76 18.28
N ASN A 410 3.03 -4.67 17.24
CA ASN A 410 2.94 -5.50 16.03
C ASN A 410 4.01 -6.60 15.90
#